data_AF-A0A4Y2D0A5-F1
#
_entry.id   AF-A0A4Y2D0A5-F1
#
_cell.length_a   1.000
_cell.length_b   1.000
_cell.length_c   1.000
_cell.angle_alpha   90.00
_cell.angle_beta   90.00
_cell.angle_gamma   90.00
#
_symmetry.space_group_name_H-M   'P 1'
#
loop_
_entity.id
_entity.type
_entity.pdbx_description
1 polymer ?
#
loop_
_entity_poly.entity_id
_entity_poly.type
_entity_poly.pdbx_seq_one_letter_code
_entity_poly.pdbx_strand_id
1 'polypeptide(L)'
;MSILHCATVFLTGSLCFSELEDYFYSYCAASSLYCMILLDSYGKPESGVLTGNIKWLGQYDECVDIQAPSKDITGVEGFRGKYCTLQVPLKLGPVSLPLSTAVCLPDSCNPNKTNFQILQKYHLN
;
A
#
# COMPACT_ATOMS: atom_id res chain seq x y z
N MET A 1 -1.20 7.20 -16.69
CA MET A 1 -2.65 7.06 -16.41
C MET A 1 -2.93 6.03 -15.29
N SER A 2 -1.98 5.83 -14.36
CA SER A 2 -2.02 4.74 -13.36
C SER A 2 -2.13 5.22 -11.91
N ILE A 3 -1.88 6.51 -11.67
CA ILE A 3 -1.85 7.12 -10.33
C ILE A 3 -3.28 7.27 -9.75
N LEU A 4 -4.25 7.66 -10.59
CA LEU A 4 -5.64 7.89 -10.16
C LEU A 4 -6.34 6.60 -9.71
N HIS A 5 -6.05 5.48 -10.38
CA HIS A 5 -6.63 4.18 -10.05
C HIS A 5 -6.25 3.71 -8.64
N CYS A 6 -5.01 3.96 -8.19
CA CYS A 6 -4.56 3.48 -6.89
C CYS A 6 -5.14 4.28 -5.71
N ALA A 7 -5.29 5.60 -5.86
CA ALA A 7 -5.93 6.43 -4.83
C ALA A 7 -7.40 6.02 -4.62
N THR A 8 -8.11 5.64 -5.68
CA THR A 8 -9.47 5.09 -5.58
C THR A 8 -9.47 3.74 -4.86
N VAL A 9 -8.52 2.85 -5.20
CA VAL A 9 -8.38 1.50 -4.60
C VAL A 9 -8.19 1.53 -3.09
N PHE A 10 -7.34 2.43 -2.59
CA PHE A 10 -7.08 2.55 -1.15
C PHE A 10 -8.33 2.97 -0.35
N LEU A 11 -9.33 3.56 -1.00
CA LEU A 11 -10.48 4.20 -0.36
C LEU A 11 -11.81 3.43 -0.51
N THR A 12 -11.88 2.36 -1.31
CA THR A 12 -13.16 1.78 -1.75
C THR A 12 -13.36 0.29 -1.48
N GLY A 13 -12.41 -0.44 -0.88
CA GLY A 13 -12.53 -1.89 -0.67
C GLY A 13 -12.48 -2.32 0.79
N SER A 14 -13.63 -2.67 1.41
CA SER A 14 -13.64 -3.27 2.76
C SER A 14 -12.84 -4.58 2.83
N LEU A 15 -12.84 -5.36 1.74
CA LEU A 15 -12.05 -6.58 1.59
C LEU A 15 -10.55 -6.31 1.44
N CYS A 16 -10.18 -5.26 0.69
CA CYS A 16 -8.79 -4.85 0.51
C CYS A 16 -8.15 -4.46 1.85
N PHE A 17 -8.89 -3.70 2.67
CA PHE A 17 -8.43 -3.29 3.99
C PHE A 17 -8.30 -4.49 4.95
N SER A 18 -9.29 -5.39 4.98
CA SER A 18 -9.22 -6.58 5.85
C SER A 18 -8.09 -7.53 5.44
N GLU A 19 -7.87 -7.76 4.14
CA GLU A 19 -6.75 -8.59 3.68
C GLU A 19 -5.39 -7.97 3.98
N LEU A 20 -5.27 -6.64 3.87
CA LEU A 20 -4.05 -5.92 4.24
C LEU A 20 -3.78 -6.01 5.75
N GLU A 21 -4.83 -5.86 6.57
CA GLU A 21 -4.78 -5.96 8.03
C GLU A 21 -4.39 -7.38 8.46
N ASP A 22 -5.09 -8.39 7.95
CA ASP A 22 -4.79 -9.80 8.20
C ASP A 22 -3.37 -10.16 7.72
N TYR A 23 -2.94 -9.61 6.58
CA TYR A 23 -1.58 -9.83 6.09
C TYR A 23 -0.54 -9.25 7.05
N PHE A 24 -0.71 -8.01 7.50
CA PHE A 24 0.21 -7.37 8.42
C PHE A 24 0.22 -8.11 9.77
N TYR A 25 -0.94 -8.40 10.36
CA TYR A 25 -1.00 -9.08 11.66
C TYR A 25 -0.53 -10.52 11.62
N SER A 26 -0.92 -11.32 10.62
CA SER A 26 -0.56 -12.74 10.56
C SER A 26 0.90 -12.94 10.12
N TYR A 27 1.33 -12.28 9.05
CA TYR A 27 2.64 -12.53 8.44
C TYR A 27 3.78 -11.73 9.07
N CYS A 28 3.51 -10.52 9.58
CA CYS A 28 4.54 -9.75 10.29
C CYS A 28 4.69 -10.18 11.76
N ALA A 29 3.62 -10.60 12.45
CA ALA A 29 3.78 -11.12 13.82
C ALA A 29 4.61 -12.41 13.84
N ALA A 30 4.54 -13.23 12.79
CA ALA A 30 5.37 -14.42 12.63
C ALA A 30 6.84 -14.12 12.26
N SER A 31 7.26 -12.85 12.16
CA SER A 31 8.60 -12.44 11.69
C SER A 31 9.01 -13.12 10.38
N SER A 32 8.07 -13.30 9.46
CA SER A 32 8.32 -14.01 8.21
C SER A 32 9.14 -13.18 7.22
N LEU A 33 9.90 -13.87 6.36
CA LEU A 33 10.60 -13.24 5.23
C LEU A 33 9.65 -12.41 4.37
N TYR A 34 8.41 -12.87 4.18
CA TYR A 34 7.38 -12.17 3.42
C TYR A 34 6.99 -10.81 4.01
N CYS A 35 7.04 -10.65 5.33
CA CYS A 35 6.83 -9.33 5.94
C CYS A 35 7.96 -8.36 5.60
N MET A 36 9.21 -8.83 5.60
CA MET A 36 10.36 -7.99 5.24
C MET A 36 10.31 -7.58 3.77
N ILE A 37 9.99 -8.52 2.87
CA ILE A 37 9.77 -8.27 1.44
C ILE A 37 8.67 -7.23 1.24
N LEU A 38 7.53 -7.41 1.94
CA LEU A 38 6.44 -6.44 1.91
C LEU A 38 6.93 -5.06 2.36
N LEU A 39 7.57 -4.96 3.52
CA LEU A 39 8.03 -3.68 4.06
C LEU A 39 9.03 -3.01 3.12
N ASP A 40 9.91 -3.79 2.49
CA ASP A 40 10.88 -3.29 1.53
C ASP A 40 10.24 -2.81 0.21
N SER A 41 9.10 -3.40 -0.16
CA SER A 41 8.35 -3.02 -1.35
C SER A 41 7.63 -1.67 -1.21
N TYR A 42 7.35 -1.21 0.01
CA TYR A 42 6.70 0.08 0.27
C TYR A 42 7.62 1.28 0.02
N GLY A 43 7.02 2.43 -0.25
CA GLY A 43 7.70 3.71 -0.40
C GLY A 43 8.49 4.11 0.84
N LYS A 44 9.82 4.20 0.68
CA LYS A 44 10.77 4.54 1.74
C LYS A 44 11.34 5.95 1.55
N PRO A 45 11.42 6.77 2.61
CA PRO A 45 12.08 8.06 2.54
C PRO A 45 13.57 7.89 2.26
N GLU A 46 14.02 8.48 1.16
CA GLU A 46 15.44 8.63 0.89
C GLU A 46 16.00 9.91 1.54
N SER A 47 17.32 10.00 1.66
CA SER A 47 17.96 11.24 2.07
C SER A 47 17.63 12.38 1.08
N GLY A 48 17.65 13.62 1.58
CA GLY A 48 17.40 14.80 0.74
C GLY A 48 15.92 15.18 0.58
N VAL A 49 15.04 14.77 1.50
CA VAL A 49 13.62 15.20 1.51
C VAL A 49 13.50 16.73 1.44
N LEU A 50 14.29 17.44 2.26
CA LEU A 50 14.30 18.91 2.30
C LEU A 50 14.94 19.55 1.06
N THR A 51 15.64 18.78 0.23
CA THR A 51 16.26 19.23 -1.02
C THR A 51 15.47 18.76 -2.25
N GLY A 52 14.26 18.25 -2.07
CA GLY A 52 13.35 17.86 -3.15
C GLY A 52 13.29 16.37 -3.47
N ASN A 53 13.87 15.50 -2.63
CA ASN A 53 13.71 14.05 -2.78
C ASN A 53 12.33 13.60 -2.25
N ILE A 54 11.32 13.80 -3.10
CA ILE A 54 9.90 13.53 -2.84
C ILE A 54 9.38 12.34 -3.65
N LYS A 55 10.25 11.40 -4.04
CA LYS A 55 9.88 10.17 -4.74
C LYS A 55 10.29 8.97 -3.89
N TRP A 56 9.34 8.36 -3.21
CA TRP A 56 9.55 7.22 -2.33
C TRP A 56 8.88 5.99 -2.95
N LEU A 57 9.54 5.37 -3.91
CA LEU A 57 8.91 4.35 -4.75
C LEU A 57 9.04 2.93 -4.19
N GLY A 58 9.87 2.70 -3.18
CA GLY A 58 10.10 1.35 -2.66
C GLY A 58 10.70 0.43 -3.72
N GLN A 59 10.54 -0.87 -3.55
CA GLN A 59 11.03 -1.87 -4.50
C GLN A 59 9.87 -2.54 -5.26
N TYR A 60 9.85 -2.32 -6.57
CA TYR A 60 8.77 -2.82 -7.45
C TYR A 60 8.74 -4.35 -7.52
N ASP A 61 9.91 -4.95 -7.79
CA ASP A 61 10.05 -6.39 -8.00
C ASP A 61 9.61 -7.17 -6.75
N GLU A 62 10.04 -6.71 -5.57
CA GLU A 62 9.64 -7.28 -4.27
C GLU A 62 8.11 -7.21 -4.06
N CYS A 63 7.42 -6.20 -4.58
CA CYS A 63 5.96 -6.16 -4.48
C CYS A 63 5.30 -7.21 -5.37
N VAL A 64 5.67 -7.26 -6.65
CA VAL A 64 4.99 -8.13 -7.62
C VAL A 64 5.32 -9.61 -7.45
N ASP A 65 6.45 -9.91 -6.80
CA ASP A 65 6.87 -11.27 -6.47
C ASP A 65 6.22 -11.83 -5.21
N ILE A 66 5.54 -11.00 -4.40
CA ILE A 66 4.78 -11.47 -3.22
C ILE A 66 3.66 -12.42 -3.66
N GLN A 67 3.78 -13.66 -3.19
CA GLN A 67 2.75 -14.69 -3.23
C GLN A 67 2.52 -15.16 -1.80
N ALA A 68 1.53 -14.58 -1.14
CA ALA A 68 1.21 -14.99 0.22
C ALA A 68 0.63 -16.42 0.20
N PRO A 69 1.14 -17.35 1.03
CA PRO A 69 0.69 -18.73 1.04
C PRO A 69 -0.80 -18.85 1.37
N SER A 70 -1.47 -19.81 0.74
CA SER A 70 -2.91 -20.04 0.85
C SER A 70 -3.34 -20.57 2.23
N LYS A 71 -4.67 -20.55 2.45
CA LYS A 71 -5.41 -20.92 3.67
C LYS A 71 -4.88 -22.11 4.48
N ASP A 72 -4.25 -23.08 3.84
CA ASP A 72 -3.74 -24.30 4.47
C ASP A 72 -2.65 -24.03 5.53
N ILE A 73 -1.97 -22.88 5.48
CA ILE A 73 -0.88 -22.53 6.42
C ILE A 73 -1.30 -21.42 7.40
N THR A 74 -2.14 -20.46 6.96
CA THR A 74 -2.36 -19.20 7.70
C THR A 74 -3.83 -18.90 8.01
N GLY A 75 -4.77 -19.71 7.50
CA GLY A 75 -6.21 -19.47 7.66
C GLY A 75 -6.78 -18.32 6.81
N VAL A 76 -5.93 -17.58 6.11
CA VAL A 76 -6.28 -16.45 5.23
C VAL A 76 -6.11 -16.87 3.76
N GLU A 77 -6.95 -16.37 2.86
CA GLU A 77 -6.76 -16.61 1.43
C GLU A 77 -5.44 -15.99 0.97
N GLY A 78 -4.67 -16.75 0.19
CA GLY A 78 -3.43 -16.23 -0.38
C GLY A 78 -3.73 -15.11 -1.36
N PHE A 79 -2.84 -14.13 -1.47
CA PHE A 79 -2.99 -13.02 -2.39
C PHE A 79 -1.70 -12.79 -3.17
N ARG A 80 -1.82 -12.00 -4.23
CA ARG A 80 -0.67 -11.52 -5.02
C ARG A 80 -0.46 -10.03 -4.81
N GLY A 81 0.79 -9.63 -4.63
CA GLY A 81 1.11 -8.21 -4.50
C GLY A 81 0.83 -7.44 -5.78
N LYS A 82 0.29 -6.23 -5.63
CA LYS A 82 0.06 -5.25 -6.69
C LYS A 82 0.76 -3.95 -6.34
N TYR A 83 1.71 -3.57 -7.19
CA TYR A 83 2.45 -2.34 -7.05
C TYR A 83 1.62 -1.13 -7.49
N CYS A 84 1.63 -0.10 -6.67
CA CYS A 84 0.61 0.92 -6.73
C CYS A 84 1.23 2.28 -6.36
N THR A 85 1.26 3.24 -7.29
CA THR A 85 1.83 4.57 -7.05
C THR A 85 0.76 5.58 -6.65
N LEU A 86 1.08 6.39 -5.64
CA LEU A 86 0.23 7.43 -5.08
C LEU A 86 0.96 8.78 -5.14
N GLN A 87 0.20 9.85 -5.37
CA GLN A 87 0.70 11.20 -5.18
C GLN A 87 -0.07 11.83 -4.01
N VAL A 88 0.63 12.15 -2.94
CA VAL A 88 0.06 12.69 -1.71
C VAL A 88 0.63 14.08 -1.42
N PRO A 89 -0.20 15.06 -1.03
CA PRO A 89 0.29 16.37 -0.64
C PRO A 89 0.93 16.30 0.76
N LEU A 90 2.25 16.37 0.82
CA LEU A 90 3.01 16.45 2.06
C LEU A 90 3.05 17.91 2.53
N LYS A 91 2.38 18.21 3.64
CA LYS A 91 2.36 19.56 4.23
C LYS A 91 3.53 19.74 5.20
N LEU A 92 4.50 20.58 4.84
CA LEU A 92 5.60 21.03 5.71
C LEU A 92 5.39 22.52 6.04
N GLY A 93 4.63 22.79 7.11
CA GLY A 93 4.24 24.15 7.47
C GLY A 93 3.44 24.83 6.34
N PRO A 94 3.87 25.99 5.82
CA PRO A 94 3.17 26.67 4.72
C PRO A 94 3.41 26.05 3.34
N VAL A 95 4.34 25.10 3.21
CA VAL A 95 4.72 24.49 1.93
C VAL A 95 4.00 23.16 1.75
N SER A 96 3.40 22.95 0.56
CA SER A 96 2.81 21.68 0.15
C SER A 96 3.64 21.07 -0.97
N LEU A 97 4.21 19.89 -0.72
CA LEU A 97 5.05 19.16 -1.69
C LEU A 97 4.28 17.95 -2.24
N PRO A 98 4.28 17.73 -3.57
CA PRO A 98 3.60 16.60 -4.16
C PRO A 98 4.45 15.31 -4.04
N LEU A 99 4.43 14.70 -2.86
CA LEU A 99 5.13 13.44 -2.59
C LEU A 99 4.57 12.34 -3.49
N SER A 100 5.45 11.71 -4.27
CA SER A 100 5.13 10.50 -5.02
C SER A 100 5.61 9.31 -4.19
N THR A 101 4.70 8.47 -3.73
CA THR A 101 5.04 7.27 -2.96
C THR A 101 4.46 6.03 -3.63
N ALA A 102 4.93 4.84 -3.27
CA ALA A 102 4.32 3.60 -3.70
C ALA A 102 3.91 2.71 -2.52
N VAL A 103 2.88 1.90 -2.76
CA VAL A 103 2.35 0.92 -1.82
C VAL A 103 2.19 -0.41 -2.52
N CYS A 104 2.36 -1.49 -1.76
CA CYS A 104 2.10 -2.83 -2.22
C CYS A 104 0.80 -3.35 -1.61
N LEU A 105 -0.19 -3.64 -2.46
CA LEU A 105 -1.54 -4.01 -2.03
C LEU A 105 -1.88 -5.44 -2.48
N PRO A 106 -2.78 -6.14 -1.77
CA PRO A 106 -3.37 -7.37 -2.27
C PRO A 106 -4.07 -7.22 -3.62
N ASP A 107 -4.19 -8.29 -4.39
CA ASP A 107 -4.82 -8.25 -5.70
C ASP A 107 -6.34 -8.03 -5.66
N SER A 108 -6.97 -8.25 -4.51
CA SER A 108 -8.35 -7.88 -4.21
C SER A 108 -8.59 -6.37 -4.27
N CYS A 109 -7.53 -5.57 -4.06
CA CYS A 109 -7.52 -4.12 -4.16
C CYS A 109 -7.62 -3.71 -5.64
N ASN A 110 -8.86 -3.60 -6.14
CA ASN A 110 -9.19 -3.26 -7.53
C ASN A 110 -10.19 -2.08 -7.54
N PRO A 111 -9.96 -1.02 -8.34
CA PRO A 111 -10.87 0.14 -8.36
C PRO A 111 -12.28 -0.22 -8.87
N ASN A 112 -12.43 -1.38 -9.50
CA ASN A 112 -13.66 -1.81 -10.14
C ASN A 112 -14.60 -2.61 -9.22
N LYS A 113 -14.28 -2.77 -7.93
CA LYS A 113 -15.21 -3.31 -6.92
C LYS A 113 -15.91 -2.14 -6.22
N THR A 114 -17.14 -1.87 -6.63
CA THR A 114 -18.06 -0.90 -6.02
C THR A 114 -18.34 -1.24 -4.55
N ASN A 115 -17.68 -0.57 -3.60
CA ASN A 115 -18.18 -0.43 -2.23
C ASN A 115 -17.77 0.92 -1.63
N PHE A 116 -18.55 1.93 -2.00
CA PHE A 116 -18.29 3.36 -1.80
C PHE A 116 -18.73 3.84 -0.40
N GLN A 117 -18.10 3.34 0.68
CA GLN A 117 -18.53 3.73 2.05
C GLN A 117 -17.42 4.16 3.04
N ILE A 118 -16.14 4.18 2.67
CA ILE A 118 -15.07 4.46 3.68
C ILE A 118 -14.48 5.88 3.55
N LEU A 119 -14.95 6.70 2.61
CA LEU A 119 -14.49 8.08 2.43
C LEU A 119 -14.82 9.04 3.59
N GLN A 120 -15.60 8.64 4.60
CA GLN A 120 -15.86 9.52 5.75
C GLN A 120 -14.83 9.42 6.89
N LYS A 121 -13.96 8.40 6.94
CA LYS A 121 -13.14 8.18 8.15
C LYS A 121 -11.79 8.91 8.16
N TYR A 122 -11.29 9.37 7.01
CA TYR A 122 -9.98 10.01 6.91
C TYR A 122 -10.00 11.37 6.18
N HIS A 123 -11.13 12.08 6.22
CA HIS A 123 -11.08 13.53 6.14
C HIS A 123 -10.31 14.04 7.37
N LEU A 124 -8.99 14.13 7.21
CA LEU A 124 -8.11 14.93 8.03
C LEU A 124 -8.72 16.33 8.13
N ASN A 125 -9.30 16.61 9.30
CA ASN A 125 -9.41 17.96 9.80
C ASN A 125 -8.17 18.23 10.64
#